data_AF-X1P8A6-F1
#
_entry.id   AF-X1P8A6-F1
#
_cell.length_a   1.000
_cell.length_b   1.000
_cell.length_c   1.000
_cell.angle_alpha   90.00
_cell.angle_beta   90.00
_cell.angle_gamma   90.00
#
_symmetry.space_group_name_H-M   'P 1'
#
loop_
_entity.id
_entity.type
_entity.pdbx_description
1 polymer ?
#
loop_
_entity_poly.entity_id
_entity_poly.type
_entity_poly.pdbx_seq_one_letter_code
_entity_poly.pdbx_strand_id
1 'polypeptide(L)'
;MRGILKAKHSLTIVGSGRSLELLKGELGDRCQYVNMSDYSSVYSKKDFSVAKFLGYFPFYIDEIVKEHIKIKKLVRKEKYERIISDSRFGVYDKKIPSYFVFHQLRFISPVRIKLFEMATERFNYSFLKENFSMFLVPDDKKNPLSGDLSHNLRYFKDNKVEYLGIIS
;
A
#
# COMPACT_ATOMS: atom_id res chain seq x y z
N MET A 1 6.76 -12.18 -6.18
CA MET A 1 8.03 -12.55 -5.51
C MET A 1 8.79 -13.66 -6.24
N ARG A 2 8.23 -14.85 -6.48
CA ARG A 2 8.94 -15.94 -7.20
C ARG A 2 9.46 -15.53 -8.58
N GLY A 3 8.70 -14.74 -9.34
CA GLY A 3 9.15 -14.20 -10.63
C GLY A 3 10.40 -13.32 -10.52
N ILE A 4 10.49 -12.50 -9.46
CA ILE A 4 11.66 -11.63 -9.19
C ILE A 4 12.91 -12.48 -8.93
N LEU A 5 12.77 -13.53 -8.12
CA LEU A 5 13.86 -14.47 -7.84
C LEU A 5 14.27 -15.27 -9.09
N LYS A 6 13.31 -15.71 -9.92
CA LYS A 6 13.60 -16.38 -11.21
C LYS A 6 14.37 -15.47 -12.17
N ALA A 7 14.07 -14.18 -12.16
CA ALA A 7 14.79 -13.15 -12.91
C ALA A 7 16.17 -12.79 -12.30
N LYS A 8 16.62 -13.52 -11.26
CA LYS A 8 17.92 -13.36 -10.59
C LYS A 8 18.11 -12.00 -9.90
N HIS A 9 17.04 -11.37 -9.45
CA HIS A 9 17.12 -10.19 -8.61
C HIS A 9 17.19 -10.55 -7.12
N SER A 10 17.96 -9.77 -6.37
CA SER A 10 17.99 -9.82 -4.90
C SER A 10 16.71 -9.22 -4.32
N LEU A 11 16.16 -9.85 -3.29
CA LEU A 11 14.90 -9.43 -2.68
C LEU A 11 15.03 -9.28 -1.17
N THR A 12 14.66 -8.11 -0.67
CA THR A 12 14.45 -7.86 0.76
C THR A 12 12.96 -7.70 1.01
N ILE A 13 12.43 -8.50 1.93
CA ILE A 13 11.01 -8.50 2.31
C ILE A 13 10.88 -7.78 3.64
N VAL A 14 10.07 -6.73 3.66
CA VAL A 14 9.75 -5.96 4.86
C VAL A 14 8.32 -6.30 5.28
N GLY A 15 8.13 -6.74 6.52
CA GLY A 15 6.82 -7.11 7.03
C GLY A 15 6.86 -7.40 8.53
N SER A 16 5.82 -8.04 9.07
CA SER A 16 5.72 -8.32 10.50
C SER A 16 4.92 -9.58 10.79
N GLY A 17 5.20 -10.18 11.95
CA GLY A 17 4.41 -11.26 12.53
C GLY A 17 4.27 -12.47 11.60
N ARG A 18 3.06 -13.06 11.61
CA ARG A 18 2.79 -14.36 10.97
C ARG A 18 3.00 -14.36 9.45
N SER A 19 2.69 -13.26 8.77
CA SER A 19 2.84 -13.16 7.31
C SER A 19 4.32 -13.19 6.91
N LEU A 20 5.18 -12.47 7.65
CA LEU A 20 6.62 -12.48 7.40
C LEU A 20 7.22 -13.87 7.66
N GLU A 21 6.82 -14.54 8.75
CA GLU A 21 7.29 -15.89 9.06
C GLU A 21 6.85 -16.92 8.02
N LEU A 22 5.64 -16.80 7.49
CA LEU A 22 5.16 -17.65 6.39
C LEU A 22 6.02 -17.46 5.13
N LEU A 23 6.28 -16.20 4.73
CA LEU A 23 7.14 -15.91 3.58
C LEU A 23 8.56 -16.41 3.79
N LYS A 24 9.07 -16.31 5.03
CA LYS A 24 10.38 -16.85 5.39
C LYS A 24 10.43 -18.37 5.27
N GLY A 25 9.38 -19.07 5.69
CA GLY A 25 9.25 -20.52 5.50
C GLY A 25 9.19 -20.93 4.03
N GLU A 26 8.50 -20.17 3.17
CA GLU A 26 8.39 -20.49 1.75
C GLU A 26 9.63 -20.13 0.93
N LEU A 27 10.24 -18.98 1.22
CA LEU A 27 11.32 -18.42 0.41
C LEU A 27 12.71 -18.75 0.97
N GLY A 28 12.82 -19.08 2.26
CA GLY A 28 14.06 -19.50 2.91
C GLY A 28 15.16 -18.44 2.78
N ASP A 29 16.40 -18.90 2.65
CA ASP A 29 17.59 -18.03 2.60
C ASP A 29 17.79 -17.32 1.25
N ARG A 30 16.81 -17.42 0.34
CA ARG A 30 16.84 -16.72 -0.96
C ARG A 30 16.54 -15.23 -0.85
N CYS A 31 16.03 -14.79 0.30
CA CYS A 31 15.62 -13.41 0.54
C CYS A 31 16.20 -12.91 1.88
N GLN A 32 16.33 -11.60 2.00
CA GLN A 32 16.51 -10.96 3.29
C GLN A 32 15.15 -10.59 3.88
N TYR A 33 15.04 -10.60 5.21
CA TYR A 33 13.81 -10.30 5.92
C TYR A 33 14.05 -9.19 6.94
N VAL A 34 13.20 -8.18 6.93
CA VAL A 34 13.25 -7.05 7.86
C VAL A 34 11.91 -6.97 8.57
N ASN A 35 11.94 -7.17 9.89
CA ASN A 35 10.75 -7.01 10.71
C ASN A 35 10.44 -5.52 10.93
N MET A 36 9.21 -5.11 10.67
CA MET A 36 8.73 -3.75 10.82
C MET A 36 7.28 -3.75 11.29
N SER A 37 7.01 -3.09 12.43
CA SER A 37 5.69 -2.97 13.05
C SER A 37 4.60 -2.59 12.04
N ASP A 38 3.44 -3.25 12.10
CA ASP A 38 2.24 -2.87 11.36
C ASP A 38 1.60 -1.59 11.93
N TYR A 39 0.73 -0.96 11.13
CA TYR A 39 -0.12 0.13 11.60
C TYR A 39 -1.11 -0.38 12.63
N SER A 40 -1.38 0.41 13.68
CA SER A 40 -2.44 0.05 14.60
C SER A 40 -3.81 0.17 13.90
N SER A 41 -4.68 -0.81 14.16
CA SER A 41 -5.98 -0.89 13.50
C SER A 41 -7.04 -0.19 14.34
N VAL A 42 -7.64 0.87 13.79
CA VAL A 42 -8.89 1.48 14.34
C VAL A 42 -10.10 0.61 14.08
N TYR A 43 -9.98 -0.35 13.17
CA TYR A 43 -11.08 -1.14 12.65
C TYR A 43 -11.52 -2.20 13.66
N SER A 44 -12.30 -1.78 14.66
CA SER A 44 -13.20 -2.70 15.34
C SER A 44 -14.37 -3.01 14.41
N LYS A 45 -14.58 -4.30 14.11
CA LYS A 45 -15.56 -4.81 13.13
C LYS A 45 -17.03 -4.37 13.34
N LYS A 46 -17.38 -3.73 14.46
CA LYS A 46 -18.79 -3.43 14.80
C LYS A 46 -19.19 -1.95 14.80
N ASP A 47 -18.26 -1.00 14.96
CA ASP A 47 -18.64 0.42 15.21
C ASP A 47 -17.77 1.43 14.43
N PHE A 48 -17.73 1.32 13.10
CA PHE A 48 -17.07 2.34 12.27
C PHE A 48 -17.79 3.69 12.44
N SER A 49 -17.06 4.69 12.90
CA SER A 49 -17.52 6.07 13.02
C SER A 49 -16.50 6.99 12.37
N VAL A 50 -16.98 7.89 11.52
CA VAL A 50 -16.14 8.92 10.88
C VAL A 50 -15.40 9.75 11.94
N ALA A 51 -16.05 10.05 13.08
CA ALA A 51 -15.42 10.78 14.17
C ALA A 51 -14.27 10.00 14.82
N LYS A 52 -14.45 8.68 15.05
CA LYS A 52 -13.36 7.81 15.57
C LYS A 52 -12.19 7.74 14.58
N PHE A 53 -12.49 7.64 13.28
CA PHE A 53 -11.48 7.66 12.23
C PHE A 53 -10.68 8.97 12.23
N LEU A 54 -11.37 10.12 12.26
CA LEU A 54 -10.74 11.44 12.28
C LEU A 54 -9.90 11.66 13.55
N GLY A 55 -10.38 11.21 14.72
CA GLY A 55 -9.63 11.27 15.97
C GLY A 55 -8.38 10.39 15.97
N TYR A 56 -8.42 9.24 15.29
CA TYR A 56 -7.26 8.36 15.13
C TYR A 56 -6.29 8.82 14.03
N PHE A 57 -6.77 9.58 13.05
CA PHE A 57 -6.00 9.97 11.87
C PHE A 57 -4.60 10.56 12.18
N PRO A 58 -4.41 11.42 13.21
CA PRO A 58 -3.06 11.90 13.56
C PRO A 58 -2.09 10.79 13.97
N PHE A 59 -2.55 9.79 14.72
CA PHE A 59 -1.74 8.62 15.13
C PHE A 59 -1.37 7.78 13.92
N TYR A 60 -2.34 7.54 13.01
CA TYR A 60 -2.09 6.84 11.75
C TYR A 60 -1.00 7.53 10.91
N ILE A 61 -1.06 8.86 10.79
CA ILE A 61 -0.05 9.62 10.05
C ILE A 61 1.33 9.54 10.73
N ASP A 62 1.41 9.60 12.05
CA ASP A 62 2.66 9.42 12.78
C ASP A 62 3.26 8.01 12.56
N GLU A 63 2.44 6.97 12.52
CA GLU A 63 2.89 5.61 12.18
C GLU A 63 3.47 5.54 10.75
N ILE A 64 2.81 6.17 9.77
CA ILE A 64 3.31 6.27 8.38
C ILE A 64 4.65 7.01 8.34
N VAL A 65 4.79 8.11 9.07
CA VAL A 65 6.04 8.90 9.10
C VAL A 65 7.18 8.09 9.73
N LYS A 66 6.91 7.40 10.85
CA LYS A 66 7.90 6.52 11.51
C LYS A 66 8.33 5.38 10.61
N GLU A 67 7.40 4.77 9.89
CA GLU A 67 7.69 3.77 8.86
C GLU A 67 8.59 4.33 7.76
N HIS A 68 8.23 5.49 7.21
CA HIS A 68 8.98 6.13 6.14
C HIS A 68 10.42 6.47 6.56
N ILE A 69 10.64 6.94 7.79
CA ILE A 69 11.98 7.19 8.34
C ILE A 69 12.82 5.90 8.36
N LYS A 70 12.23 4.77 8.77
CA LYS A 70 12.94 3.47 8.80
C LYS A 70 13.27 2.99 7.39
N ILE A 71 12.33 3.06 6.47
CA ILE A 71 12.53 2.68 5.06
C ILE A 71 13.63 3.53 4.41
N LYS A 72 13.61 4.85 4.62
CA LYS A 72 14.64 5.75 4.09
C LYS A 72 16.04 5.43 4.62
N LYS A 73 16.16 5.04 5.89
CA LYS A 73 17.44 4.57 6.46
C LYS A 73 17.89 3.27 5.80
N LEU A 74 16.97 2.32 5.62
CA LEU A 74 17.23 1.03 4.98
C LEU A 74 17.68 1.22 3.52
N VAL A 75 17.00 2.07 2.76
CA VAL A 75 17.31 2.36 1.35
C VAL A 75 18.68 3.01 1.18
N ARG A 76 19.02 3.97 2.04
CA ARG A 76 20.34 4.60 2.03
C ARG A 76 21.48 3.63 2.32
N LYS A 77 21.23 2.60 3.14
CA LYS A 77 22.25 1.64 3.56
C LYS A 77 22.50 0.57 2.49
N GLU A 78 21.45 -0.02 1.93
CA GLU A 78 21.54 -1.25 1.12
C GLU A 78 21.41 -1.01 -0.40
N LYS A 79 21.29 0.26 -0.85
CA LYS A 79 21.26 0.67 -2.28
C LYS A 79 20.22 -0.07 -3.15
N TYR A 80 18.97 -0.16 -2.71
CA TYR A 80 17.90 -0.73 -3.55
C TYR A 80 17.65 0.10 -4.81
N GLU A 81 17.26 -0.59 -5.89
CA GLU A 81 16.93 0.04 -7.17
C GLU A 81 15.43 0.32 -7.31
N ARG A 82 14.57 -0.49 -6.70
CA ARG A 82 13.10 -0.35 -6.76
C ARG A 82 12.44 -0.72 -5.43
N ILE A 83 11.27 -0.14 -5.18
CA ILE A 83 10.40 -0.47 -4.04
C ILE A 83 9.04 -0.91 -4.55
N ILE A 84 8.51 -2.00 -4.01
CA ILE A 84 7.11 -2.40 -4.18
C ILE A 84 6.48 -2.40 -2.80
N SER A 85 5.53 -1.50 -2.57
CA SER A 85 4.74 -1.44 -1.35
C SER A 85 3.40 -2.13 -1.58
N ASP A 86 3.07 -3.09 -0.72
CA ASP A 86 1.73 -3.66 -0.63
C ASP A 86 0.96 -2.95 0.48
N SER A 87 0.09 -2.01 0.09
CA SER A 87 -0.83 -1.33 1.01
C SER A 87 -0.18 -0.54 2.18
N ARG A 88 1.14 -0.25 2.15
CA ARG A 88 1.87 0.50 3.20
C ARG A 88 2.34 1.87 2.72
N PHE A 89 1.73 2.93 3.24
CA PHE A 89 1.90 4.30 2.78
C PHE A 89 3.30 4.88 3.01
N GLY A 90 4.04 4.43 4.02
CA GLY A 90 5.39 4.92 4.32
C GLY A 90 6.50 4.18 3.56
N VAL A 91 6.18 3.09 2.87
CA VAL A 91 7.17 2.27 2.13
C VAL A 91 7.38 2.82 0.72
N TYR A 92 8.18 3.88 0.62
CA TYR A 92 8.61 4.47 -0.65
C TYR A 92 9.90 5.27 -0.47
N ASP A 93 10.54 5.61 -1.59
CA ASP A 93 11.58 6.62 -1.64
C ASP A 93 11.43 7.42 -2.94
N LYS A 94 11.53 8.75 -2.86
CA LYS A 94 11.32 9.64 -4.02
C LYS A 94 12.43 9.58 -5.07
N LYS A 95 13.59 9.01 -4.72
CA LYS A 95 14.76 8.94 -5.61
C LYS A 95 14.82 7.67 -6.44
N ILE A 96 14.10 6.62 -6.04
CA ILE A 96 14.06 5.35 -6.77
C ILE A 96 12.62 4.99 -7.13
N PRO A 97 12.38 4.29 -8.25
CA PRO A 97 11.05 3.88 -8.64
C PRO A 97 10.34 3.11 -7.52
N SER A 98 9.21 3.66 -7.07
CA SER A 98 8.38 3.10 -6.00
C SER A 98 6.99 2.81 -6.55
N TYR A 99 6.53 1.57 -6.38
CA TYR A 99 5.24 1.08 -6.87
C TYR A 99 4.33 0.79 -5.69
N PHE A 100 3.07 1.21 -5.76
CA PHE A 100 2.09 0.97 -4.70
C PHE A 100 1.01 0.01 -5.19
N VAL A 101 0.93 -1.15 -4.56
CA VAL A 101 -0.08 -2.17 -4.82
C VAL A 101 -1.23 -1.94 -3.85
N PHE A 102 -2.44 -1.66 -4.37
CA PHE A 102 -3.60 -1.44 -3.52
C PHE A 102 -4.93 -1.68 -4.23
N HIS A 103 -5.87 -2.30 -3.53
CA HIS A 103 -7.22 -2.56 -4.05
C HIS A 103 -8.24 -1.47 -3.69
N GLN A 104 -7.92 -0.56 -2.76
CA GLN A 104 -8.89 0.39 -2.18
C GLN A 104 -8.47 1.85 -2.42
N LEU A 105 -8.51 2.29 -3.68
CA LEU A 105 -8.19 3.69 -4.03
C LEU A 105 -9.16 4.69 -3.39
N ARG A 106 -10.39 4.27 -3.12
CA ARG A 106 -11.42 5.00 -2.36
C ARG A 106 -11.85 4.19 -1.14
N PHE A 107 -11.99 4.85 0.01
CA PHE A 107 -12.65 4.25 1.17
C PHE A 107 -14.16 4.44 1.08
N ILE A 108 -14.90 3.34 1.22
CA ILE A 108 -16.36 3.33 1.21
C ILE A 108 -16.85 3.24 2.65
N SER A 109 -17.67 4.21 3.07
CA SER A 109 -18.31 4.16 4.39
C SER A 109 -19.57 3.27 4.35
N PRO A 110 -19.94 2.58 5.46
CA PRO A 110 -21.13 1.73 5.49
C PRO A 110 -22.43 2.43 5.08
N VAL A 111 -22.53 3.73 5.39
CA VAL A 111 -23.67 4.60 5.07
C VAL A 111 -23.48 5.43 3.79
N ARG A 112 -22.46 5.13 2.97
CA ARG A 112 -22.20 5.77 1.66
C ARG A 112 -22.18 7.31 1.70
N ILE A 113 -21.49 7.89 2.68
CA ILE A 113 -21.32 9.35 2.80
C ILE A 113 -20.41 9.84 1.67
N LYS A 114 -20.99 10.27 0.55
CA LYS A 114 -20.27 10.68 -0.67
C LYS A 114 -19.13 11.68 -0.42
N LEU A 115 -19.33 12.66 0.45
CA LEU A 115 -18.29 13.66 0.76
C LEU A 115 -17.07 13.02 1.42
N PHE A 116 -17.28 12.06 2.33
CA PHE A 116 -16.20 11.32 2.97
C PHE A 116 -15.46 10.43 1.98
N GLU A 117 -16.19 9.72 1.11
CA GLU A 117 -15.59 8.89 0.06
C GLU A 117 -14.77 9.74 -0.92
N MET A 118 -15.28 10.90 -1.33
CA MET A 118 -14.53 11.85 -2.16
C MET A 118 -13.28 12.41 -1.47
N ALA A 119 -13.36 12.71 -0.17
CA ALA A 119 -12.25 13.24 0.59
C ALA A 119 -11.13 12.19 0.74
N THR A 120 -11.48 10.95 1.07
CA THR A 120 -10.52 9.85 1.19
C THR A 120 -9.88 9.49 -0.16
N GLU A 121 -10.65 9.47 -1.24
CA GLU A 121 -10.12 9.28 -2.58
C GLU A 121 -9.13 10.40 -2.97
N ARG A 122 -9.47 11.67 -2.70
CA ARG A 122 -8.59 12.80 -2.97
C ARG A 122 -7.31 12.74 -2.15
N PHE A 123 -7.42 12.38 -0.88
CA PHE A 123 -6.26 12.20 0.01
C PHE A 123 -5.33 11.12 -0.53
N ASN A 124 -5.89 9.93 -0.82
CA ASN A 124 -5.18 8.82 -1.44
C ASN A 124 -4.49 9.32 -2.71
N TYR A 125 -5.23 9.82 -3.70
CA TYR A 125 -4.65 10.31 -4.96
C TYR A 125 -3.50 11.30 -4.76
N SER A 126 -3.69 12.31 -3.90
CA SER A 126 -2.68 13.36 -3.68
C SER A 126 -1.41 12.81 -3.04
N PHE A 127 -1.55 11.97 -2.01
CA PHE A 127 -0.40 11.34 -1.36
C PHE A 127 0.35 10.41 -2.33
N LEU A 128 -0.40 9.62 -3.06
CA LEU A 128 0.07 8.57 -3.93
C LEU A 128 0.80 9.12 -5.16
N LYS A 129 0.22 10.14 -5.81
CA LYS A 129 0.81 10.84 -6.95
C LYS A 129 2.19 11.44 -6.66
N GLU A 130 2.37 11.99 -5.46
CA GLU A 130 3.58 12.72 -5.05
C GLU A 130 4.73 11.82 -4.57
N ASN A 131 4.42 10.57 -4.23
CA ASN A 131 5.35 9.68 -3.55
C ASN A 131 5.69 8.41 -4.35
N PHE A 132 4.84 8.01 -5.30
CA PHE A 132 5.01 6.77 -6.07
C PHE A 132 5.02 7.02 -7.58
N SER A 133 5.73 6.13 -8.28
CA SER A 133 5.85 6.14 -9.74
C SER A 133 4.59 5.62 -10.40
N MET A 134 4.01 4.52 -9.90
CA MET A 134 2.81 3.88 -10.46
C MET A 134 1.97 3.20 -9.37
N PHE A 135 0.67 3.20 -9.59
CA PHE A 135 -0.36 2.54 -8.79
C PHE A 135 -0.77 1.25 -9.47
N LEU A 136 -0.56 0.14 -8.79
CA LEU A 136 -0.84 -1.18 -9.29
C LEU A 136 -2.12 -1.68 -8.61
N VAL A 137 -3.21 -1.75 -9.36
CA VAL A 137 -4.50 -2.23 -8.87
C VAL A 137 -4.65 -3.70 -9.27
N PRO A 138 -4.70 -4.65 -8.32
CA PRO A 138 -4.85 -6.07 -8.63
C PRO A 138 -6.32 -6.41 -8.88
N ASP A 139 -6.89 -5.78 -9.90
CA ASP A 139 -8.25 -6.00 -10.35
C ASP A 139 -8.32 -5.84 -11.88
N ASP A 140 -9.39 -6.32 -12.49
CA ASP A 140 -9.62 -6.15 -13.91
C ASP A 140 -10.25 -4.78 -14.21
N LYS A 141 -9.76 -4.12 -15.26
CA LYS A 141 -10.26 -2.80 -15.68
C LYS A 141 -11.67 -2.85 -16.29
N LYS A 142 -12.01 -3.94 -16.97
CA LYS A 142 -13.27 -4.11 -17.71
C LYS A 142 -14.33 -4.86 -16.91
N ASN A 143 -13.90 -5.89 -16.17
CA ASN A 143 -14.74 -6.79 -15.39
C ASN A 143 -14.34 -6.74 -13.91
N PRO A 144 -14.56 -5.61 -13.22
CA PRO A 144 -14.00 -5.36 -11.90
C PRO A 144 -14.67 -6.19 -10.81
N LEU A 145 -13.86 -6.74 -9.90
CA LEU A 145 -14.36 -7.42 -8.69
C LEU A 145 -14.47 -6.48 -7.49
N SER A 146 -13.65 -5.42 -7.44
CA SER A 146 -13.60 -4.49 -6.31
C SER A 146 -14.71 -3.43 -6.32
N GLY A 147 -15.43 -3.27 -7.43
CA GLY A 147 -16.45 -2.24 -7.62
C GLY A 147 -15.92 -0.82 -7.37
N ASP A 148 -16.69 0.01 -6.68
CA ASP A 148 -16.34 1.43 -6.44
C ASP A 148 -15.10 1.66 -5.56
N LEU A 149 -14.47 0.61 -5.02
CA LEU A 149 -13.24 0.72 -4.22
C LEU A 149 -12.05 1.16 -5.07
N SER A 150 -11.95 0.68 -6.32
CA SER A 150 -10.91 1.11 -7.26
C SER A 150 -11.44 1.52 -8.63
N HIS A 151 -12.75 1.49 -8.85
CA HIS A 151 -13.39 1.94 -10.10
C HIS A 151 -14.28 3.15 -9.88
N ASN A 152 -14.75 3.76 -10.97
CA ASN A 152 -15.57 4.98 -10.93
C ASN A 152 -14.93 6.12 -10.13
N LEU A 153 -13.60 6.22 -10.23
CA LEU A 153 -12.79 7.19 -9.50
C LEU A 153 -12.87 8.57 -10.16
N ARG A 154 -12.88 9.60 -9.32
CA ARG A 154 -12.97 11.01 -9.72
C ARG A 154 -11.61 11.65 -9.93
N TYR A 155 -10.61 11.27 -9.13
CA TYR A 155 -9.29 11.92 -9.09
C TYR A 155 -8.22 11.12 -9.82
N PHE A 156 -8.30 9.79 -9.82
CA PHE A 156 -7.37 8.90 -10.51
C PHE A 156 -7.65 8.85 -12.03
N LYS A 157 -7.40 9.96 -12.74
CA LYS A 157 -7.66 10.12 -14.18
C LYS A 157 -6.41 10.11 -15.06
N ASP A 158 -5.26 10.16 -14.44
CA ASP A 158 -3.93 10.18 -15.03
C ASP A 158 -3.40 8.76 -15.29
N ASN A 159 -2.39 8.67 -16.16
CA ASN A 159 -1.72 7.44 -16.59
C ASN A 159 -0.84 6.80 -15.50
N LYS A 160 -1.10 7.11 -14.22
CA LYS A 160 -0.38 6.56 -13.07
C LYS A 160 -1.06 5.34 -12.45
N VAL A 161 -2.20 4.89 -12.97
CA VAL A 161 -2.90 3.68 -12.49
C VAL A 161 -2.84 2.59 -13.55
N GLU A 162 -2.32 1.44 -13.15
CA GLU A 162 -2.20 0.24 -13.95
C GLU A 162 -3.00 -0.90 -13.28
N TYR A 163 -3.94 -1.46 -14.04
CA TYR A 163 -4.74 -2.59 -13.61
C TYR A 163 -4.01 -3.86 -14.00
N LEU A 164 -3.63 -4.68 -13.02
CA LEU A 164 -2.86 -5.90 -13.20
C LEU A 164 -3.73 -7.11 -13.60
N GLY A 165 -5.06 -6.94 -13.63
CA GLY A 165 -6.00 -8.04 -13.76
C GLY A 165 -6.25 -8.74 -12.44
N ILE A 166 -7.12 -9.75 -12.47
CA ILE A 166 -7.44 -10.57 -11.31
C ILE A 166 -6.22 -11.44 -11.00
N ILE A 167 -5.57 -11.19 -9.86
CA ILE A 167 -4.45 -11.99 -9.39
C ILE A 167 -5.02 -13.13 -8.54
N SER A 168 -4.86 -14.36 -9.03
CA SER A 168 -5.16 -15.62 -8.32
C SER A 168 -3.89 -16.33 -7.88
#